data_AF-A0AAN8BEH3-F1
#
_entry.id   AF-A0AAN8BEH3-F1
#
_cell.length_a   1.000
_cell.length_b   1.000
_cell.length_c   1.000
_cell.angle_alpha   90.00
_cell.angle_beta   90.00
_cell.angle_gamma   90.00
#
_symmetry.space_group_name_H-M   'P 1'
#
loop_
_entity.id
_entity.type
_entity.pdbx_description
1 polymer ?
#
loop_
_entity_poly.entity_id
_entity_poly.type
_entity_poly.pdbx_seq_one_letter_code
_entity_poly.pdbx_strand_id
1 'polypeptide(L)'
;MKLIDDCTPCLLHLLLLAGLCVPSSSYPASRSPLCGMLRSMIHQVERLTKLSGKFHNLTGEELEHLEVAGNRLAGLPDMEHTAAHIDSLKVNESLSQLFMYTQSFRLHVNWLKTAKENVSLSSHPAKETNTHLLHLSTFLNASLHQIGEEVPPSQSPSLPEVSTAFDVLQFSVEISKRLRMFCFWSKRVLLIIQGQSPCPRH
;
A
#
# COMPACT_ATOMS: atom_id res chain seq x y z
N MET A 1 7.45 -68.13 49.84
CA MET A 1 6.38 -68.22 48.81
C MET A 1 6.46 -66.94 47.99
N LYS A 2 6.80 -67.07 46.70
CA LYS A 2 6.96 -65.97 45.74
C LYS A 2 5.59 -65.44 45.31
N LEU A 3 5.48 -64.13 45.13
CA LEU A 3 5.08 -63.45 43.89
C LEU A 3 4.69 -62.00 44.27
N ILE A 4 5.58 -61.05 44.02
CA ILE A 4 5.12 -59.70 43.63
C ILE A 4 5.67 -59.53 42.24
N ASP A 5 4.76 -59.80 41.32
CA ASP A 5 4.90 -59.86 39.88
C ASP A 5 4.88 -58.43 39.31
N ASP A 6 5.92 -58.13 38.54
CA ASP A 6 6.04 -57.17 37.45
C ASP A 6 4.92 -56.12 37.23
N CYS A 7 5.01 -54.98 37.93
CA CYS A 7 4.33 -53.73 37.53
C CYS A 7 5.27 -52.66 36.95
N THR A 8 6.57 -52.95 36.88
CA THR A 8 7.60 -52.07 36.31
C THR A 8 7.49 -51.84 34.79
N PRO A 9 7.10 -52.81 33.92
CA PRO A 9 7.04 -52.54 32.48
C PRO A 9 5.85 -51.65 32.09
N CYS A 10 4.76 -51.65 32.85
CA CYS A 10 3.56 -50.85 32.58
C CYS A 10 3.80 -49.35 32.86
N LEU A 11 4.57 -49.05 33.92
CA LEU A 11 4.96 -47.68 34.28
C LEU A 11 5.93 -47.06 33.26
N LEU A 12 6.89 -47.84 32.75
CA LEU A 12 7.81 -47.39 31.71
C LEU A 12 7.09 -47.10 30.39
N HIS A 13 6.07 -47.90 30.03
CA HIS A 13 5.27 -47.68 28.83
C HIS A 13 4.43 -46.38 28.93
N LEU A 14 3.87 -46.08 30.10
CA LEU A 14 3.13 -44.84 30.35
C LEU A 14 4.03 -43.60 30.32
N LEU A 15 5.26 -43.70 30.83
CA LEU A 15 6.25 -42.61 30.76
C LEU A 15 6.74 -42.35 29.32
N LEU A 16 6.90 -43.40 28.51
CA LEU A 16 7.25 -43.27 27.10
C LEU A 16 6.12 -42.61 26.27
N LEU A 17 4.85 -42.88 26.59
CA LEU A 17 3.70 -42.23 25.96
C LEU A 17 3.55 -40.76 26.39
N ALA A 18 3.86 -40.43 27.65
CA ALA A 18 3.84 -39.05 28.15
C ALA A 18 4.93 -38.17 27.50
N GLY A 19 6.07 -38.77 27.10
CA GLY A 19 7.15 -38.08 26.39
C GLY A 19 6.93 -37.87 24.89
N LEU A 20 5.98 -38.60 24.29
CA LEU A 20 5.61 -38.45 22.87
C LEU A 20 4.50 -37.42 22.64
N CYS A 21 3.87 -36.94 23.71
CA CYS A 21 3.05 -35.72 23.69
C CYS A 21 3.96 -34.48 23.62
N VAL A 22 4.80 -34.40 22.59
CA VAL A 22 5.17 -33.09 22.06
C VAL A 22 3.83 -32.43 21.72
N PRO A 23 3.50 -31.26 22.27
CA PRO A 23 2.36 -30.53 21.77
C PRO A 23 2.69 -30.24 20.31
N SER A 24 2.13 -31.04 19.40
CA SER A 24 1.84 -30.62 18.04
C SER A 24 0.80 -29.52 18.18
N SER A 25 1.30 -28.37 18.61
CA SER A 25 0.68 -27.08 18.48
C SER A 25 0.69 -26.80 16.98
N SER A 26 -0.19 -27.49 16.26
CA SER A 26 -0.81 -26.96 15.06
C SER A 26 -1.79 -25.88 15.54
N TYR A 27 -1.27 -24.86 16.21
CA TYR A 27 -1.97 -23.59 16.30
C TYR A 27 -2.19 -23.18 14.84
N PRO A 28 -3.43 -22.88 14.42
CA PRO A 28 -3.59 -22.18 13.16
C PRO A 28 -2.75 -20.93 13.31
N ALA A 29 -1.66 -20.81 12.54
CA ALA A 29 -0.79 -19.65 12.57
C ALA A 29 -1.70 -18.44 12.50
N SER A 30 -1.85 -17.71 13.62
CA SER A 30 -2.82 -16.64 13.70
C SER A 30 -2.37 -15.65 12.63
N ARG A 31 -3.16 -15.54 11.55
CA ARG A 31 -2.84 -14.61 10.48
C ARG A 31 -2.82 -13.25 11.16
N SER A 32 -1.65 -12.65 11.28
CA SER A 32 -1.56 -11.29 11.77
C SER A 32 -2.50 -10.45 10.91
N PRO A 33 -3.48 -9.73 11.49
CA PRO A 33 -4.44 -8.94 10.73
C PRO A 33 -3.74 -7.94 9.81
N LEU A 34 -2.53 -7.50 10.17
CA LEU A 34 -1.62 -6.71 9.35
C LEU A 34 -1.28 -7.39 8.01
N CYS A 35 -1.02 -8.69 7.99
CA CYS A 35 -0.70 -9.43 6.76
C CYS A 35 -1.86 -9.41 5.75
N GLY A 36 -3.11 -9.47 6.24
CA GLY A 36 -4.30 -9.33 5.41
C GLY A 36 -4.42 -7.92 4.82
N MET A 37 -4.15 -6.90 5.64
CA MET A 37 -4.17 -5.50 5.20
C MET A 37 -3.07 -5.20 4.18
N LEU A 38 -1.84 -5.66 4.40
CA LEU A 38 -0.73 -5.48 3.46
C LEU A 38 -1.05 -6.07 2.08
N ARG A 39 -1.65 -7.26 2.03
CA ARG A 39 -2.10 -7.87 0.77
C ARG A 39 -3.16 -7.00 0.07
N SER A 40 -4.13 -6.50 0.83
CA SER A 40 -5.16 -5.60 0.30
C SER A 40 -4.56 -4.30 -0.23
N MET A 41 -3.60 -3.71 0.47
CA MET A 41 -2.88 -2.51 0.01
C MET A 41 -2.13 -2.76 -1.29
N ILE A 42 -1.38 -3.87 -1.41
CA ILE A 42 -0.66 -4.23 -2.64
C ILE A 42 -1.64 -4.34 -3.81
N HIS A 43 -2.79 -4.97 -3.61
CA HIS A 43 -3.81 -5.06 -4.66
C HIS A 43 -4.38 -3.68 -5.05
N GLN A 44 -4.62 -2.78 -4.08
CA GLN A 44 -5.03 -1.40 -4.41
C GLN A 44 -3.95 -0.69 -5.24
N VAL A 45 -2.68 -0.80 -4.84
CA VAL A 45 -1.53 -0.22 -5.55
C VAL A 45 -1.42 -0.76 -6.98
N GLU A 46 -1.62 -2.06 -7.20
CA GLU A 46 -1.60 -2.64 -8.55
C GLU A 46 -2.72 -2.13 -9.44
N ARG A 47 -3.91 -1.91 -8.88
CA ARG A 47 -5.02 -1.25 -9.60
C ARG A 47 -4.67 0.20 -9.92
N LEU A 48 -4.11 0.95 -8.97
CA LEU A 48 -3.68 2.34 -9.16
C LEU A 48 -2.63 2.46 -10.27
N THR A 49 -1.66 1.54 -10.35
CA THR A 49 -0.69 1.50 -11.45
C THR A 49 -1.38 1.45 -12.80
N LYS A 50 -2.38 0.56 -12.97
CA LYS A 50 -3.13 0.39 -14.22
C LYS A 50 -3.99 1.61 -14.55
N LEU A 51 -4.54 2.30 -13.55
CA LEU A 51 -5.39 3.47 -13.74
C LEU A 51 -4.60 4.75 -14.00
N SER A 52 -3.37 4.86 -13.46
CA SER A 52 -2.55 6.07 -13.55
C SER A 52 -2.39 6.58 -14.99
N GLY A 53 -2.16 5.70 -15.97
CA GLY A 53 -2.00 6.07 -17.38
C GLY A 53 -3.29 6.53 -18.09
N LYS A 54 -4.46 6.34 -17.47
CA LYS A 54 -5.76 6.68 -18.09
C LYS A 54 -6.18 8.13 -17.84
N PHE A 55 -5.35 8.94 -17.19
CA PHE A 55 -5.69 10.35 -16.93
C PHE A 55 -5.63 11.22 -18.18
N HIS A 56 -4.62 11.05 -19.02
CA HIS A 56 -4.39 11.92 -20.17
C HIS A 56 -4.88 11.32 -21.51
N ASN A 57 -5.17 10.00 -21.56
CA ASN A 57 -5.59 9.28 -22.78
C ASN A 57 -4.64 9.41 -23.98
N LEU A 58 -3.38 9.79 -23.73
CA LEU A 58 -2.35 9.90 -24.77
C LEU A 58 -1.65 8.56 -24.95
N THR A 59 -1.27 8.28 -26.19
CA THR A 59 -0.30 7.25 -26.57
C THR A 59 1.12 7.62 -26.10
N GLY A 60 2.05 6.67 -26.16
CA GLY A 60 3.45 6.91 -25.80
C GLY A 60 4.10 7.99 -26.68
N GLU A 61 3.84 7.96 -27.98
CA GLU A 61 4.37 8.93 -28.96
C GLU A 61 3.82 10.34 -28.70
N GLU A 62 2.51 10.48 -28.48
CA GLU A 62 1.90 11.77 -28.13
C GLU A 62 2.45 12.35 -26.82
N LEU A 63 2.81 11.49 -25.86
CA LEU A 63 3.41 11.91 -24.61
C LEU A 63 4.86 12.41 -24.78
N GLU A 64 5.63 11.85 -25.72
CA GLU A 64 6.99 12.29 -26.04
C GLU A 64 7.01 13.65 -26.74
N HIS A 65 6.00 13.93 -27.58
CA HIS A 65 5.83 15.21 -28.26
C HIS A 65 5.24 16.30 -27.38
N LEU A 66 4.60 15.94 -26.27
CA LEU A 66 4.08 16.90 -25.32
C LEU A 66 5.25 17.47 -24.51
N GLU A 67 5.70 18.67 -24.88
CA GLU A 67 6.53 19.50 -24.01
C GLU A 67 5.72 19.78 -22.74
N VAL A 68 5.89 18.93 -21.73
CA VAL A 68 5.44 19.22 -20.38
C VAL A 68 6.31 20.36 -19.93
N ALA A 69 5.87 21.59 -20.23
CA ALA A 69 6.38 22.79 -19.58
C ALA A 69 6.46 22.47 -18.09
N GLY A 70 7.56 22.86 -17.43
CA GLY A 70 7.94 22.45 -16.07
C GLY A 70 6.98 22.85 -14.94
N ASN A 71 5.68 22.92 -15.22
CA ASN A 71 4.52 23.05 -14.36
C ASN A 71 4.43 21.86 -13.41
N ARG A 72 5.40 21.77 -12.49
CA ARG A 72 5.37 20.87 -11.36
C ARG A 72 4.19 21.28 -10.48
N LEU A 73 3.21 20.38 -10.36
CA LEU A 73 2.09 20.59 -9.45
C LEU A 73 2.64 20.57 -8.01
N ALA A 74 2.54 21.71 -7.33
CA ALA A 74 2.99 21.87 -5.96
C ALA A 74 2.19 20.94 -5.03
N GLY A 75 2.83 20.39 -4.00
CA GLY A 75 2.18 19.53 -3.01
C GLY A 75 2.04 18.05 -3.41
N LEU A 76 2.34 17.67 -4.66
CA LEU A 76 2.54 16.25 -4.99
C LEU A 76 3.79 15.73 -4.26
N PRO A 77 3.74 14.50 -3.70
CA PRO A 77 4.88 13.91 -3.01
C PRO A 77 6.15 13.92 -3.87
N ASP A 78 7.25 14.36 -3.25
CA ASP A 78 8.59 13.99 -3.69
C ASP A 78 9.01 12.76 -2.89
N MET A 79 9.52 11.75 -3.58
CA MET A 79 9.74 10.43 -3.02
C MET A 79 11.22 10.08 -3.13
N GLU A 80 11.83 9.76 -2.00
CA GLU A 80 13.19 9.26 -1.97
C GLU A 80 13.19 7.77 -2.34
N HIS A 81 13.81 7.46 -3.47
CA HIS A 81 13.83 6.10 -4.04
C HIS A 81 15.20 5.44 -4.00
N THR A 82 16.11 5.93 -3.16
CA THR A 82 17.46 5.38 -3.07
C THR A 82 17.42 3.99 -2.42
N ALA A 83 18.30 3.08 -2.86
CA ALA A 83 18.41 1.76 -2.25
C ALA A 83 18.74 1.85 -0.74
N ALA A 84 19.60 2.80 -0.37
CA ALA A 84 19.94 3.07 1.02
C ALA A 84 18.71 3.47 1.87
N HIS A 85 17.80 4.29 1.32
CA HIS A 85 16.55 4.64 2.00
C HIS A 85 15.69 3.39 2.24
N ILE A 86 15.56 2.53 1.22
CA ILE A 86 14.79 1.29 1.28
C ILE A 86 15.32 0.31 2.35
N ASP A 87 16.64 0.20 2.47
CA ASP A 87 17.28 -0.70 3.44
C ASP A 87 17.11 -0.24 4.91
N SER A 88 16.83 1.06 5.11
CA SER A 88 16.62 1.67 6.43
C SER A 88 15.15 1.77 6.87
N LEU A 89 14.21 1.28 6.06
CA LEU A 89 12.77 1.48 6.29
C LEU A 89 12.29 0.82 7.58
N LYS A 90 11.69 1.64 8.46
CA LYS A 90 10.91 1.16 9.60
C LYS A 90 9.44 1.06 9.21
N VAL A 91 8.76 0.03 9.73
CA VAL A 91 7.36 -0.26 9.37
C VAL A 91 6.42 0.91 9.67
N ASN A 92 6.52 1.49 10.86
CA ASN A 92 5.69 2.63 11.27
C ASN A 92 5.94 3.87 10.39
N GLU A 93 7.20 4.29 10.24
CA GLU A 93 7.60 5.44 9.41
C GLU A 93 7.12 5.25 7.96
N SER A 94 7.29 4.04 7.41
CA SER A 94 6.87 3.70 6.06
C SER A 94 5.36 3.78 5.87
N LEU A 95 4.58 3.22 6.81
CA LEU A 95 3.12 3.26 6.74
C LEU A 95 2.59 4.70 6.90
N SER A 96 3.19 5.50 7.77
CA SER A 96 2.86 6.92 7.96
C SER A 96 3.15 7.73 6.69
N GLN A 97 4.30 7.50 6.07
CA GLN A 97 4.68 8.16 4.81
C GLN A 97 3.76 7.73 3.65
N LEU A 98 3.46 6.44 3.51
CA LEU A 98 2.49 5.93 2.54
C LEU A 98 1.12 6.55 2.73
N PHE A 99 0.67 6.71 3.98
CA PHE A 99 -0.60 7.36 4.30
C PHE A 99 -0.59 8.81 3.81
N MET A 100 0.43 9.58 4.17
CA MET A 100 0.55 10.99 3.77
C MET A 100 0.58 11.18 2.25
N TYR A 101 1.34 10.35 1.55
CA TYR A 101 1.38 10.39 0.09
C TYR A 101 0.04 10.00 -0.53
N THR A 102 -0.63 8.99 0.01
CA THR A 102 -1.97 8.58 -0.45
C THR A 102 -2.99 9.72 -0.27
N GLN A 103 -2.95 10.44 0.85
CA GLN A 103 -3.81 11.61 1.09
C GLN A 103 -3.54 12.71 0.06
N SER A 104 -2.27 13.06 -0.15
CA SER A 104 -1.90 14.07 -1.14
C SER A 104 -2.40 13.70 -2.53
N PHE A 105 -2.14 12.46 -3.01
CA PHE A 105 -2.67 12.03 -4.31
C PHE A 105 -4.19 12.07 -4.37
N ARG A 106 -4.89 11.75 -3.27
CA ARG A 106 -6.36 11.82 -3.23
C ARG A 106 -6.86 13.25 -3.48
N LEU A 107 -6.23 14.25 -2.87
CA LEU A 107 -6.56 15.66 -3.06
C LEU A 107 -6.32 16.11 -4.51
N HIS A 108 -5.16 15.75 -5.08
CA HIS A 108 -4.82 16.11 -6.47
C HIS A 108 -5.70 15.41 -7.50
N VAL A 109 -6.03 14.13 -7.29
CA VAL A 109 -6.90 13.37 -8.21
C VAL A 109 -8.35 13.86 -8.11
N ASN A 110 -8.82 14.22 -6.91
CA ASN A 110 -10.14 14.82 -6.74
C ASN A 110 -10.22 16.21 -7.39
N TRP A 111 -9.18 17.02 -7.27
CA TRP A 111 -9.06 18.28 -8.01
C TRP A 111 -9.09 18.04 -9.52
N LEU A 112 -8.30 17.07 -10.03
CA LEU A 112 -8.25 16.77 -11.46
C LEU A 112 -9.62 16.33 -12.00
N LYS A 113 -10.38 15.57 -11.20
CA LYS A 113 -11.75 15.20 -11.53
C LYS A 113 -12.62 16.44 -11.76
N THR A 114 -12.61 17.39 -10.83
CA THR A 114 -13.38 18.65 -10.94
C THR A 114 -12.89 19.51 -12.10
N ALA A 115 -11.57 19.64 -12.28
CA ALA A 115 -10.97 20.40 -13.36
C ALA A 115 -11.39 19.87 -14.74
N LYS A 116 -11.42 18.53 -14.91
CA LYS A 116 -11.91 17.88 -16.12
C LYS A 116 -13.39 18.11 -16.38
N GLU A 117 -14.23 18.04 -15.34
CA GLU A 117 -15.67 18.32 -15.44
C GLU A 117 -15.92 19.77 -15.90
N ASN A 118 -15.14 20.72 -15.39
CA ASN A 118 -15.26 22.14 -15.76
C ASN A 118 -14.96 22.41 -17.24
N VAL A 119 -14.09 21.62 -17.87
CA VAL A 119 -13.74 21.72 -19.29
C VAL A 119 -14.43 20.66 -20.16
N SER A 120 -15.50 20.02 -19.66
CA SER A 120 -16.28 18.99 -20.37
C SER A 120 -15.47 17.76 -20.83
N LEU A 121 -14.39 17.42 -20.12
CA LEU A 121 -13.59 16.20 -20.35
C LEU A 121 -14.04 15.04 -19.44
N SER A 122 -13.78 13.80 -19.87
CA SER A 122 -14.11 12.62 -19.06
C SER A 122 -13.31 12.56 -17.76
N SER A 123 -14.03 12.59 -16.64
CA SER A 123 -13.49 12.49 -15.27
C SER A 123 -13.52 11.07 -14.70
N HIS A 124 -14.05 10.08 -15.45
CA HIS A 124 -14.21 8.70 -14.99
C HIS A 124 -12.90 8.07 -14.46
N PRO A 125 -11.75 8.16 -15.17
CA PRO A 125 -10.50 7.60 -14.66
C PRO A 125 -10.04 8.23 -13.34
N ALA A 126 -10.24 9.54 -13.17
CA ALA A 126 -9.92 10.26 -11.93
C ALA A 126 -10.83 9.81 -10.79
N LYS A 127 -12.14 9.67 -11.04
CA LYS A 127 -13.12 9.15 -10.07
C LYS A 127 -12.75 7.74 -9.60
N GLU A 128 -12.49 6.82 -10.53
CA GLU A 128 -12.14 5.43 -10.21
C GLU A 128 -10.83 5.37 -9.40
N THR A 129 -9.83 6.16 -9.80
CA THR A 129 -8.55 6.25 -9.08
C THR A 129 -8.74 6.78 -7.66
N ASN A 130 -9.59 7.79 -7.47
CA ASN A 130 -9.89 8.34 -6.16
C ASN A 130 -10.50 7.31 -5.20
N THR A 131 -11.37 6.42 -5.72
CA THR A 131 -11.92 5.30 -4.93
C THR A 131 -10.83 4.34 -4.45
N HIS A 132 -9.85 4.02 -5.29
CA HIS A 132 -8.73 3.15 -4.90
C HIS A 132 -7.78 3.82 -3.90
N LEU A 133 -7.51 5.12 -4.06
CA LEU A 133 -6.76 5.90 -3.08
C LEU A 133 -7.47 5.96 -1.73
N LEU A 134 -8.80 6.09 -1.73
CA LEU A 134 -9.60 6.05 -0.50
C LEU A 134 -9.46 4.69 0.19
N HIS A 135 -9.62 3.57 -0.53
CA HIS A 135 -9.44 2.24 0.07
C HIS A 135 -8.03 2.04 0.61
N LEU A 136 -7.00 2.44 -0.16
CA LEU A 136 -5.61 2.36 0.29
C LEU A 136 -5.40 3.16 1.58
N SER A 137 -5.91 4.39 1.64
CA SER A 137 -5.88 5.23 2.82
C SER A 137 -6.56 4.58 4.02
N THR A 138 -7.72 3.94 3.82
CA THR A 138 -8.43 3.24 4.91
C THR A 138 -7.62 2.09 5.46
N PHE A 139 -6.98 1.28 4.60
CA PHE A 139 -6.11 0.20 5.06
C PHE A 139 -4.88 0.72 5.80
N LEU A 140 -4.26 1.80 5.31
CA LEU A 140 -3.09 2.41 5.95
C LEU A 140 -3.45 2.96 7.33
N ASN A 141 -4.59 3.67 7.43
CA ASN A 141 -5.13 4.17 8.68
C ASN A 141 -5.37 3.04 9.71
N ALA A 142 -6.04 1.97 9.29
CA ALA A 142 -6.30 0.82 10.14
C ALA A 142 -5.00 0.12 10.58
N SER A 143 -3.99 0.09 9.72
CA SER A 143 -2.69 -0.51 10.03
C SER A 143 -1.91 0.33 11.05
N LEU A 144 -1.90 1.65 10.91
CA LEU A 144 -1.28 2.57 11.87
C LEU A 144 -1.91 2.43 13.27
N HIS A 145 -3.24 2.41 13.34
CA HIS A 145 -3.94 2.18 14.61
C HIS A 145 -3.63 0.81 15.23
N GLN A 146 -3.48 -0.24 14.42
CA GLN A 146 -3.13 -1.57 14.93
C GLN A 146 -1.73 -1.65 15.53
N ILE A 147 -0.79 -0.83 15.06
CA ILE A 147 0.57 -0.76 15.60
C ILE A 147 0.74 0.33 16.67
N GLY A 148 -0.35 0.97 17.10
CA GLY A 148 -0.33 2.01 18.14
C GLY A 148 0.21 3.36 17.69
N GLU A 149 0.29 3.61 16.38
CA GLU A 149 0.80 4.85 15.82
C GLU A 149 -0.33 5.86 15.58
N GLU A 150 -0.03 7.13 15.79
CA GLU A 150 -0.95 8.22 15.46
C GLU A 150 -0.93 8.50 13.95
N VAL A 151 -2.10 8.83 13.42
CA VAL A 151 -2.27 9.10 12.00
C VAL A 151 -1.77 10.51 11.71
N PRO A 152 -0.80 10.69 10.80
CA PRO A 152 -0.27 12.00 10.52
C PRO A 152 -1.35 12.96 9.96
N PRO A 153 -1.31 14.26 10.32
CA PRO A 153 -2.29 15.22 9.86
C PRO A 153 -2.17 15.45 8.34
N SER A 154 -3.31 15.41 7.64
CA SER A 154 -3.35 15.72 6.20
C SER A 154 -3.13 17.22 5.97
N GLN A 155 -2.21 17.56 5.08
CA GLN A 155 -2.01 18.93 4.62
C GLN A 155 -2.77 19.15 3.30
N SER A 156 -3.46 20.29 3.19
CA SER A 156 -4.15 20.68 1.96
C SER A 156 -3.17 21.37 1.02
N PRO A 157 -2.97 20.87 -0.21
CA PRO A 157 -2.10 21.52 -1.18
C PRO A 157 -2.77 22.78 -1.77
N SER A 158 -1.95 23.76 -2.14
CA SER A 158 -2.39 24.86 -3.01
C SER A 158 -2.54 24.33 -4.43
N LEU A 159 -3.78 24.17 -4.88
CA LEU A 159 -4.10 23.64 -6.21
C LEU A 159 -4.29 24.80 -7.20
N PRO A 160 -3.81 24.67 -8.45
CA PRO A 160 -3.94 25.72 -9.44
C PRO A 160 -5.38 25.86 -9.92
N GLU A 161 -5.76 27.10 -10.24
CA GLU A 161 -6.95 27.38 -11.03
C GLU A 161 -6.61 27.13 -12.50
N VAL A 162 -7.45 26.35 -13.18
CA VAL A 162 -7.25 25.99 -14.59
C VAL A 162 -8.51 26.29 -15.37
N SER A 163 -8.35 26.91 -16.53
CA SER A 163 -9.47 27.34 -17.36
C SER A 163 -9.45 26.72 -18.76
N THR A 164 -8.37 26.03 -19.15
CA THR A 164 -8.25 25.41 -20.47
C THR A 164 -8.11 23.89 -20.39
N ALA A 165 -8.61 23.21 -21.42
CA ALA A 165 -8.45 21.77 -21.56
C ALA A 165 -6.97 21.35 -21.69
N PHE A 166 -6.14 22.24 -22.24
CA PHE A 166 -4.70 21.99 -22.38
C PHE A 166 -3.98 22.02 -21.02
N ASP A 167 -4.30 22.97 -20.14
CA ASP A 167 -3.75 23.00 -18.77
C ASP A 167 -4.14 21.71 -18.02
N VAL A 168 -5.41 21.32 -18.12
CA VAL A 168 -5.92 20.08 -17.52
C VAL A 168 -5.18 18.85 -18.07
N LEU A 169 -4.83 18.83 -19.36
CA LEU A 169 -4.04 17.76 -19.96
C LEU A 169 -2.62 17.72 -19.39
N GLN A 170 -1.93 18.86 -19.31
CA GLN A 170 -0.58 18.94 -18.73
C GLN A 170 -0.54 18.43 -17.29
N PHE A 171 -1.50 18.86 -16.45
CA PHE A 171 -1.58 18.37 -15.08
C PHE A 171 -2.01 16.91 -14.99
N SER A 172 -2.86 16.41 -15.91
CA SER A 172 -3.17 14.99 -16.01
C SER A 172 -1.93 14.13 -16.25
N VAL A 173 -1.01 14.60 -17.11
CA VAL A 173 0.26 13.94 -17.39
C VAL A 173 1.17 13.93 -16.16
N GLU A 174 1.35 15.08 -15.50
CA GLU A 174 2.23 15.17 -14.32
C GLU A 174 1.70 14.31 -13.15
N ILE A 175 0.40 14.38 -12.85
CA ILE A 175 -0.22 13.56 -11.81
C ILE A 175 -0.08 12.06 -12.17
N SER A 176 -0.29 11.69 -13.43
CA SER A 176 -0.12 10.31 -13.91
C SER A 176 1.30 9.79 -13.66
N LYS A 177 2.30 10.58 -14.06
CA LYS A 177 3.73 10.25 -13.90
C LYS A 177 4.08 10.05 -12.42
N ARG A 178 3.71 10.99 -11.56
CA ARG A 178 4.03 10.89 -10.12
C ARG A 178 3.26 9.78 -9.42
N LEU A 179 1.98 9.58 -9.76
CA LEU A 179 1.18 8.50 -9.20
C LEU A 179 1.77 7.13 -9.57
N ARG A 180 2.24 6.97 -10.81
CA ARG A 180 2.91 5.75 -11.25
C ARG A 180 4.17 5.47 -10.43
N MET A 181 5.00 6.49 -10.21
CA MET A 181 6.20 6.36 -9.39
C MET A 181 5.86 5.98 -7.93
N PHE A 182 4.82 6.61 -7.39
CA PHE A 182 4.28 6.27 -6.07
C PHE A 182 3.83 4.83 -5.99
N CYS A 183 3.12 4.32 -7.00
CA CYS A 183 2.67 2.94 -7.01
C CYS A 183 3.83 1.95 -7.04
N PHE A 184 4.86 2.21 -7.86
CA PHE A 184 6.05 1.36 -7.91
C PHE A 184 6.79 1.31 -6.57
N TRP A 185 7.02 2.47 -5.97
CA TRP A 185 7.68 2.57 -4.68
C TRP A 185 6.85 1.91 -3.57
N SER A 186 5.55 2.20 -3.50
CA SER A 186 4.63 1.64 -2.51
C SER A 186 4.58 0.13 -2.56
N LYS A 187 4.52 -0.45 -3.77
CA LYS A 187 4.54 -1.91 -3.93
C LYS A 187 5.82 -2.51 -3.34
N ARG A 188 6.98 -1.91 -3.58
CA ARG A 188 8.26 -2.38 -3.03
C ARG A 188 8.27 -2.30 -1.51
N VAL A 189 7.90 -1.15 -0.94
CA VAL A 189 7.82 -0.94 0.51
C VAL A 189 6.91 -1.96 1.17
N LEU A 190 5.70 -2.15 0.64
CA LEU A 190 4.72 -3.10 1.18
C LEU A 190 5.22 -4.55 1.13
N LEU A 191 5.94 -4.95 0.07
CA LEU A 191 6.54 -6.28 -0.03
C LEU A 191 7.66 -6.48 1.00
N ILE A 192 8.47 -5.45 1.27
CA ILE A 192 9.53 -5.50 2.29
C ILE A 192 8.92 -5.63 3.68
N ILE A 193 7.92 -4.80 4.02
CA ILE A 193 7.20 -4.87 5.29
C ILE A 193 6.54 -6.24 5.46
N GLN A 194 5.95 -6.79 4.38
CA GLN A 194 5.35 -8.12 4.40
C GLN A 194 6.39 -9.22 4.65
N GLY A 195 7.60 -9.10 4.10
CA GLY A 195 8.71 -10.02 4.33
C GLY A 195 9.29 -9.96 5.75
N GLN A 196 9.25 -8.80 6.38
CA GLN A 196 9.66 -8.59 7.78
C GLN A 196 8.59 -9.04 8.79
N SER A 197 7.32 -9.08 8.36
CA SER A 197 6.19 -9.51 9.19
C SER A 197 6.10 -11.04 9.26
N PRO A 198 5.58 -11.64 10.34
CA PRO A 198 5.33 -13.08 10.45
C PRO A 198 4.11 -13.51 9.60
N CYS A 199 4.16 -13.23 8.30
CA CYS A 199 3.12 -13.59 7.35
C CYS A 199 3.38 -14.99 6.80
N PRO A 200 2.35 -15.86 6.69
CA PRO A 200 2.50 -17.15 6.05
C PRO A 200 2.87 -16.96 4.57
N ARG A 201 3.99 -17.56 4.16
CA ARG A 201 4.41 -17.64 2.75
C ARG A 201 3.45 -18.60 2.03
N HIS A 202 2.87 -18.17 0.91
CA HIS A 202 2.08 -19.01 0.00
C HIS A 202 2.92 -19.31 -1.23
#